data_AF-A0A426TIY4-F1
#
_entry.id   AF-A0A426TIY4-F1
#
_cell.length_a   1.000
_cell.length_b   1.000
_cell.length_c   1.000
_cell.angle_alpha   90.00
_cell.angle_beta   90.00
_cell.angle_gamma   90.00
#
_symmetry.space_group_name_H-M   'P 1'
#
loop_
_entity.id
_entity.type
_entity.pdbx_description
1 polymer ?
#
loop_
_entity_poly.entity_id
_entity_poly.type
_entity_poly.pdbx_seq_one_letter_code
_entity_poly.pdbx_strand_id
1 'polypeptide(L)'
;MKKILLVALALASLMMLSACGNKTVFDTNYTFNYAQVKLPDGSVKTGKVKEWTDYSDGDQLQIRFEDGTTYLVHSSQAVLSVDEIETTP
;
A
#
# COMPACT_ATOMS: atom_id res chain seq x y z
N MET A 1 12.11 -19.88 -32.74
CA MET A 1 12.80 -19.63 -31.44
C MET A 1 12.95 -18.14 -31.14
N LYS A 2 13.66 -17.34 -31.95
CA LYS A 2 13.84 -15.88 -31.71
C LYS A 2 12.53 -15.11 -31.53
N LYS A 3 11.51 -15.40 -32.35
CA LYS A 3 10.17 -14.77 -32.25
C LYS A 3 9.42 -15.11 -30.96
N ILE A 4 9.56 -16.35 -30.47
CA ILE A 4 8.93 -16.80 -29.22
C ILE A 4 9.62 -16.15 -28.01
N LEU A 5 10.96 -16.03 -28.05
CA LEU A 5 11.73 -15.33 -27.03
C LEU A 5 11.34 -13.85 -26.91
N LEU A 6 11.13 -13.17 -28.06
CA LEU A 6 10.68 -11.77 -28.08
C LEU A 6 9.27 -11.60 -27.51
N VAL A 7 8.35 -12.52 -27.80
CA VAL A 7 7.00 -12.51 -27.23
C VAL A 7 7.04 -12.76 -25.72
N ALA A 8 7.87 -13.70 -25.26
CA ALA A 8 8.05 -13.95 -23.82
C ALA A 8 8.63 -12.74 -23.09
N LEU A 9 9.62 -12.04 -23.67
CA LEU A 9 10.16 -10.80 -23.13
C LEU A 9 9.11 -9.68 -23.10
N ALA A 10 8.28 -9.56 -24.15
CA ALA A 10 7.23 -8.55 -24.21
C ALA A 10 6.15 -8.79 -23.14
N LEU A 11 5.69 -10.04 -22.96
CA LEU A 11 4.77 -10.38 -21.89
C LEU A 11 5.38 -10.14 -20.50
N ALA A 12 6.64 -10.52 -20.29
CA ALA A 12 7.33 -10.25 -19.03
C ALA A 12 7.42 -8.74 -18.74
N SER A 13 7.68 -7.91 -19.77
CA SER A 13 7.72 -6.45 -19.62
C SER A 13 6.36 -5.83 -19.30
N LEU A 14 5.26 -6.37 -19.84
CA LEU A 14 3.91 -5.94 -19.48
C LEU A 14 3.59 -6.26 -18.01
N MET A 15 3.99 -7.43 -17.52
CA MET A 15 3.79 -7.81 -16.12
C MET A 15 4.55 -6.88 -15.16
N MET A 16 5.73 -6.38 -15.55
CA MET A 16 6.49 -5.41 -14.75
C MET A 16 5.86 -4.01 -14.73
N LEU A 17 5.07 -3.64 -15.75
CA LEU A 17 4.40 -2.33 -15.80
C LEU A 17 3.17 -2.25 -14.87
N SER A 18 2.55 -3.40 -14.57
CA SER A 18 1.45 -3.54 -13.60
C SER A 18 1.92 -3.60 -12.13
N ALA A 19 3.23 -3.57 -11.86
CA ALA A 19 3.78 -3.56 -10.50
C ALA A 19 3.72 -2.18 -9.80
N CYS A 20 3.13 -1.16 -10.45
CA CYS A 20 2.88 0.14 -9.86
C CYS A 20 1.59 0.13 -9.04
N GLY A 21 1.56 -0.61 -7.94
CA GLY A 21 0.42 -0.68 -7.06
C GLY A 21 0.70 -1.56 -5.86
N ASN A 22 0.08 -1.18 -4.75
CA ASN A 22 0.13 -1.71 -3.38
C ASN A 22 0.36 -3.23 -3.21
N LYS A 23 1.55 -3.74 -3.60
CA LYS A 23 2.24 -4.92 -3.03
C LYS A 23 3.49 -5.30 -3.81
N THR A 24 4.57 -5.43 -3.04
CA THR A 24 5.70 -6.30 -3.34
C THR A 24 5.21 -7.70 -3.68
N VAL A 25 5.71 -8.26 -4.77
CA VAL A 25 5.19 -9.37 -5.60
C VAL A 25 4.98 -10.73 -4.88
N PHE A 26 5.16 -10.86 -3.56
CA PHE A 26 5.17 -12.16 -2.88
C PHE A 26 4.38 -12.32 -1.57
N ASP A 27 3.73 -11.29 -1.02
CA ASP A 27 2.83 -11.47 0.13
C ASP A 27 1.43 -10.97 -0.16
N THR A 28 0.58 -11.79 -0.77
CA THR A 28 -0.78 -11.44 -1.25
C THR A 28 -1.89 -11.63 -0.22
N ASN A 29 -1.62 -11.81 1.08
CA ASN A 29 -2.73 -12.16 1.98
C ASN A 29 -3.79 -11.06 2.18
N TYR A 30 -3.42 -9.77 2.29
CA TYR A 30 -4.42 -8.68 2.38
C TYR A 30 -4.03 -7.41 1.61
N THR A 31 -4.89 -6.95 0.71
CA THR A 31 -4.80 -5.61 0.11
C THR A 31 -5.63 -4.67 0.98
N PHE A 32 -4.96 -3.85 1.79
CA PHE A 32 -5.64 -2.85 2.61
C PHE A 32 -5.95 -1.61 1.76
N ASN A 33 -7.24 -1.27 1.68
CA ASN A 33 -7.76 -0.18 0.87
C ASN A 33 -7.97 1.10 1.68
N TYR A 34 -8.02 0.99 3.01
CA TYR A 34 -8.28 2.10 3.93
C TYR A 34 -7.25 2.12 5.05
N ALA A 35 -6.97 3.34 5.55
CA ALA A 35 -6.17 3.55 6.74
C ALA A 35 -6.82 4.57 7.65
N GLN A 36 -6.57 4.40 8.95
CA GLN A 36 -6.78 5.40 9.97
C GLN A 36 -5.44 5.65 10.69
N VAL A 37 -5.02 6.91 10.80
CA VAL A 37 -3.73 7.30 11.40
C VAL A 37 -3.99 8.38 12.45
N LYS A 38 -3.55 8.13 13.69
CA LYS A 38 -3.53 9.13 14.76
C LYS A 38 -2.28 10.00 14.65
N LEU A 39 -2.47 11.32 14.56
CA LEU A 39 -1.39 12.30 14.47
C LEU A 39 -0.95 12.79 15.87
N PRO A 40 0.25 13.39 15.98
CA PRO A 40 0.78 13.86 17.27
C PRO A 40 -0.09 14.90 17.98
N ASP A 41 -0.88 15.67 17.23
CA ASP A 41 -1.83 16.65 17.78
C ASP A 41 -3.14 16.00 18.27
N GLY A 42 -3.27 14.67 18.16
CA GLY A 42 -4.45 13.91 18.54
C GLY A 42 -5.51 13.82 17.44
N SER A 43 -5.36 14.53 16.32
CA SER A 43 -6.26 14.40 15.18
C SER A 43 -6.10 13.05 14.49
N VAL A 44 -7.11 12.64 13.73
CA VAL A 44 -7.16 11.35 13.05
C VAL A 44 -7.36 11.57 11.56
N LYS A 45 -6.44 11.05 10.73
CA LYS A 45 -6.62 10.96 9.28
C LYS A 45 -7.21 9.59 8.95
N THR A 46 -8.41 9.56 8.41
CA THR A 46 -9.03 8.36 7.84
C THR A 46 -9.20 8.53 6.33
N GLY A 47 -9.04 7.46 5.55
CA GLY A 47 -9.35 7.50 4.12
C GLY A 47 -8.75 6.35 3.32
N LYS A 48 -8.94 6.43 2.01
CA LYS A 48 -8.41 5.45 1.05
C LYS A 48 -6.89 5.53 0.93
N VAL A 49 -6.28 4.36 0.86
CA VAL A 49 -4.84 4.16 0.76
C VAL A 49 -4.49 3.81 -0.68
N LYS A 50 -3.52 4.54 -1.23
CA LYS A 50 -2.91 4.24 -2.53
C LYS A 50 -1.80 3.21 -2.39
N GLU A 51 -0.96 3.35 -1.38
CA GLU A 51 0.07 2.38 -1.03
C GLU A 51 0.39 2.40 0.47
N TRP A 52 0.80 1.25 1.01
CA TRP A 52 1.44 1.17 2.32
C TRP A 52 2.68 0.27 2.24
N THR A 53 3.60 0.46 3.18
CA THR A 53 4.84 -0.32 3.27
C THR A 53 5.25 -0.47 4.73
N ASP A 54 5.52 -1.69 5.15
CA ASP A 54 6.21 -2.02 6.40
C ASP A 54 7.72 -2.19 6.15
N TYR A 55 8.51 -2.00 7.19
CA TYR A 55 9.96 -2.16 7.13
C TYR A 55 10.37 -3.35 8.00
N SER A 56 11.23 -4.22 7.47
CA SER A 56 11.62 -5.50 8.09
C SER A 56 12.14 -5.39 9.52
N ASP A 57 12.75 -4.26 9.87
CA ASP A 57 13.48 -4.07 11.11
C ASP A 57 12.87 -2.97 12.01
N GLY A 58 11.56 -2.70 11.91
CA GLY A 58 10.92 -1.77 12.83
C GLY A 58 9.40 -1.73 12.81
N ASP A 59 8.85 -1.06 13.81
CA ASP A 59 7.41 -0.88 14.00
C ASP A 59 6.85 0.29 13.18
N GLN A 60 7.42 0.56 12.00
CA GLN A 60 7.08 1.72 11.18
C GLN A 60 6.25 1.29 9.97
N LEU A 61 5.20 2.05 9.69
CA LEU A 61 4.40 1.96 8.48
C LEU A 61 4.52 3.27 7.71
N GLN A 62 4.89 3.19 6.43
CA GLN A 62 4.68 4.29 5.49
C GLN A 62 3.31 4.11 4.84
N ILE A 63 2.45 5.11 4.93
CA ILE A 63 1.08 5.09 4.39
C ILE A 63 0.89 6.30 3.48
N ARG A 64 0.59 6.06 2.20
CA ARG A 64 0.24 7.10 1.22
C ARG A 64 -1.23 7.01 0.86
N PHE A 65 -1.96 8.08 1.13
CA PHE A 65 -3.38 8.23 0.81
C PHE A 65 -3.60 8.58 -0.66
N GLU A 66 -4.81 8.38 -1.17
CA GLU A 66 -5.19 8.76 -2.54
C GLU A 66 -5.07 10.28 -2.80
N ASP A 67 -5.23 11.11 -1.76
CA ASP A 67 -5.07 12.58 -1.83
C ASP A 67 -3.60 13.03 -1.94
N GLY A 68 -2.64 12.10 -1.95
CA GLY A 68 -1.21 12.36 -2.05
C GLY A 68 -0.50 12.56 -0.71
N THR A 69 -1.23 12.64 0.40
CA THR A 69 -0.64 12.75 1.74
C THR A 69 0.11 11.47 2.08
N THR A 70 1.34 11.61 2.61
CA THR A 70 2.16 10.48 3.06
C THR A 70 2.54 10.66 4.51
N TYR A 71 2.37 9.61 5.32
CA TYR A 71 2.87 9.55 6.69
C TYR A 71 3.81 8.38 6.87
N LEU A 72 4.90 8.60 7.60
CA LEU A 72 5.66 7.55 8.25
C LEU A 72 5.26 7.55 9.71
N VAL A 73 4.71 6.44 10.19
CA VAL A 73 4.08 6.38 11.51
C VAL A 73 4.43 5.08 12.22
N HIS A 74 4.47 5.10 13.55
CA HIS A 74 4.54 3.88 14.34
C HIS A 74 3.25 3.06 14.18
N SER A 75 3.36 1.74 14.03
CA SER A 75 2.26 0.82 13.73
C SER A 75 1.14 0.88 14.78
N SER A 76 1.47 1.12 16.04
CA SER A 76 0.48 1.32 17.13
C SER A 76 -0.42 2.56 16.99
N GLN A 77 -0.12 3.48 16.06
CA GLN A 77 -0.93 4.66 15.77
C GLN A 77 -1.77 4.49 14.49
N ALA A 78 -1.68 3.33 13.82
CA ALA A 78 -2.30 3.10 12.53
C ALA A 78 -3.18 1.84 12.53
N VAL A 79 -4.30 1.93 11.81
CA VAL A 79 -5.14 0.80 11.44
C VAL A 79 -5.17 0.71 9.92
N LEU A 80 -4.92 -0.48 9.37
CA LEU A 80 -5.11 -0.79 7.95
C LEU A 80 -6.32 -1.71 7.81
N SER A 81 -7.22 -1.39 6.87
CA SER A 81 -8.47 -2.14 6.68
C SER A 81 -8.72 -2.43 5.20
N VAL A 82 -9.29 -3.61 4.93
CA VAL A 82 -9.79 -3.99 3.59
C VAL A 82 -11.07 -3.21 3.29
N ASP A 83 -11.94 -3.09 4.29
CA ASP A 83 -13.22 -2.39 4.21
C ASP A 83 -13.11 -0.97 4.76
N GLU A 84 -14.11 -0.13 4.44
CA GLU A 84 -14.18 1.24 4.93
C GLU A 84 -14.22 1.27 6.46
N ILE A 85 -13.43 2.17 7.06
CA ILE A 85 -13.37 2.33 8.52
C ILE A 85 -14.50 3.27 8.93
N GLU A 86 -15.52 2.74 9.59
CA GLU A 86 -16.61 3.54 10.14
C GLU A 86 -16.06 4.51 11.19
N THR A 87 -16.13 5.81 10.91
CA THR A 87 -15.84 6.84 11.91
C THR A 87 -17.12 7.07 12.71
N THR A 88 -17.17 6.58 13.96
CA THR A 88 -18.27 6.95 14.85
C THR A 88 -18.22 8.48 15.12
N PRO A 89 -19.35 9.20 15.03
CA PRO A 89 -19.42 10.62 15.38
C PRO A 89 -19.00 10.92 16.83
#